data_AF-A0A2W5TJV1-F1
#
_entry.id   AF-A0A2W5TJV1-F1
#
_cell.length_a   1.000
_cell.length_b   1.000
_cell.length_c   1.000
_cell.angle_alpha   90.00
_cell.angle_beta   90.00
_cell.angle_gamma   90.00
#
_symmetry.space_group_name_H-M   'P 1'
#
loop_
_entity.id
_entity.type
_entity.pdbx_description
1 polymer ?
#
loop_
_entity_poly.entity_id
_entity_poly.type
_entity_poly.pdbx_seq_one_letter_code
_entity_poly.pdbx_strand_id
1 'polypeptide(L)'
;MRAIVATALGVVLLGCPAPSEPDGGASDGGSAYDSGFQSVLPGVDAQGYAVVPSGANVFAIGNGTTDGGHAALMVARFTPDRALDTTWAGNGVALVDVADGPSAGIDAQASDTGYAALVDGTSLYVCGVAQALQLPGSGARVLLARFLADGSLDTSFGNTGATTGVRLDGFGMTQSECTAVLKQPDGNILIGGSVASNFFVTRYLPSGTADVSFSKTPGTGFGAVWGTARTEATRSMVLDPDGKIVVFGGEAMSTARLLPDGQLDTAFGTDGFASSAGAQGVAMWREADGSYLALGYVPIDASGEEKRLAVRLLKLRSTGVADETFGAQGYRQVTLPGTNLGLSTVRGATRLGDGSFVIYVTGLAETYLARLTPDFALDPASLVDGALVPTGIRLPLLQPAFQQGSHVAVTEGNRVWVTDINLVTIDPGPPTTRNFFDLVSRAF
;
A
#
# COMPACT_ATOMS: atom_id res chain seq x y z
N MET A 1 15.36 -71.75 40.66
CA MET A 1 14.15 -71.19 41.32
C MET A 1 13.86 -69.87 40.62
N ARG A 2 12.97 -69.87 39.61
CA ARG A 2 11.52 -69.58 39.73
C ARG A 2 11.32 -68.12 40.17
N ALA A 3 11.22 -67.16 39.26
CA ALA A 3 10.05 -66.82 38.42
C ALA A 3 8.81 -66.46 39.24
N ILE A 4 8.40 -65.19 39.09
CA ILE A 4 7.03 -64.61 39.12
C ILE A 4 6.27 -64.76 40.44
N VAL A 5 5.67 -63.66 40.92
CA VAL A 5 4.23 -63.53 41.27
C VAL A 5 3.97 -62.09 41.73
N ALA A 6 3.12 -61.41 40.94
CA ALA A 6 2.44 -60.18 41.28
C ALA A 6 1.39 -60.42 42.38
N THR A 7 0.97 -59.37 43.08
CA THR A 7 -0.37 -59.37 43.67
C THR A 7 -1.07 -58.08 43.34
N ALA A 8 -2.10 -58.23 42.50
CA ALA A 8 -3.09 -57.25 42.13
C ALA A 8 -4.31 -57.38 43.05
N LEU A 9 -4.96 -56.26 43.31
CA LEU A 9 -6.41 -56.11 43.54
C LEU A 9 -6.70 -54.65 43.14
N GLY A 10 -7.50 -54.28 42.13
CA GLY A 10 -8.41 -55.02 41.28
C GLY A 10 -9.87 -54.65 41.55
N VAL A 11 -10.36 -53.56 40.95
CA VAL A 11 -11.79 -53.30 40.62
C VAL A 11 -11.90 -52.50 39.29
N VAL A 12 -11.86 -53.17 38.12
CA VAL A 12 -13.00 -53.51 37.20
C VAL A 12 -14.12 -52.43 37.11
N LEU A 13 -14.56 -51.79 35.99
CA LEU A 13 -14.68 -52.14 34.55
C LEU A 13 -15.01 -50.93 33.61
N LEU A 14 -14.52 -51.03 32.35
CA LEU A 14 -15.08 -50.65 31.01
C LEU A 14 -15.20 -49.17 30.50
N GLY A 15 -14.34 -48.83 29.52
CA GLY A 15 -14.68 -48.59 28.09
C GLY A 15 -15.29 -47.27 27.57
N CYS A 16 -14.49 -46.50 26.79
CA CYS A 16 -14.71 -45.51 25.68
C CYS A 16 -16.15 -45.02 25.33
N PRO A 17 -16.37 -43.76 24.83
CA PRO A 17 -15.65 -43.18 23.68
C PRO A 17 -15.27 -41.68 23.76
N ALA A 18 -14.54 -41.22 22.73
CA ALA A 18 -14.17 -39.83 22.47
C ALA A 18 -15.38 -38.86 22.50
N PRO A 19 -15.19 -37.59 22.88
CA PRO A 19 -16.26 -36.61 22.74
C PRO A 19 -16.50 -36.32 21.26
N SER A 20 -17.75 -36.55 20.87
CA SER A 20 -18.36 -36.31 19.57
C SER A 20 -18.24 -34.85 19.11
N GLU A 21 -17.89 -34.66 17.85
CA GLU A 21 -18.27 -33.45 17.11
C GLU A 21 -19.80 -33.30 17.13
N PRO A 22 -20.32 -32.08 17.35
CA PRO A 22 -21.71 -31.79 17.05
C PRO A 22 -21.83 -31.44 15.57
N ASP A 23 -22.24 -32.42 14.77
CA ASP A 23 -22.81 -32.20 13.44
C ASP A 23 -24.29 -31.83 13.57
N GLY A 24 -24.71 -30.74 12.91
CA GLY A 24 -26.08 -30.60 12.42
C GLY A 24 -26.91 -29.40 12.90
N GLY A 25 -26.72 -28.24 12.26
CA GLY A 25 -27.81 -27.57 11.55
C GLY A 25 -28.74 -26.62 12.30
N ALA A 26 -28.48 -25.32 12.15
CA ALA A 26 -29.48 -24.33 11.76
C ALA A 26 -28.78 -23.19 11.01
N SER A 27 -29.00 -23.14 9.69
CA SER A 27 -28.67 -22.09 8.73
C SER A 27 -28.36 -20.70 9.30
N ASP A 28 -27.08 -20.38 9.45
CA ASP A 28 -26.61 -19.08 9.00
C ASP A 28 -26.05 -19.24 7.59
N GLY A 29 -26.23 -18.24 6.74
CA GLY A 29 -25.62 -18.22 5.40
C GLY A 29 -24.13 -17.90 5.49
N GLY A 30 -23.40 -18.52 6.43
CA GLY A 30 -21.98 -18.28 6.66
C GLY A 30 -21.16 -18.76 5.48
N SER A 31 -20.68 -17.82 4.65
CA SER A 31 -19.66 -18.10 3.65
C SER A 31 -18.44 -18.70 4.34
N ALA A 32 -17.90 -19.79 3.77
CA ALA A 32 -16.70 -20.48 4.20
C ALA A 32 -15.46 -19.54 4.20
N TYR A 33 -15.25 -18.81 5.31
CA TYR A 33 -14.05 -18.01 5.58
C TYR A 33 -13.77 -17.98 7.09
N ASP A 34 -13.75 -19.14 7.75
CA ASP A 34 -13.19 -19.24 9.10
C ASP A 34 -11.66 -19.38 8.99
N SER A 35 -10.96 -18.24 8.99
CA SER A 35 -9.50 -18.18 8.90
C SER A 35 -8.79 -18.31 10.25
N GLY A 36 -9.52 -18.48 11.36
CA GLY A 36 -8.94 -18.62 12.71
C GLY A 36 -8.02 -17.47 13.15
N PHE A 37 -7.94 -16.38 12.40
CA PHE A 37 -7.09 -15.22 12.68
C PHE A 37 -7.96 -14.11 13.27
N GLN A 38 -7.77 -13.82 14.55
CA GLN A 38 -8.38 -12.63 15.16
C GLN A 38 -7.64 -11.39 14.68
N SER A 39 -8.37 -10.40 14.17
CA SER A 39 -7.79 -9.12 13.79
C SER A 39 -7.04 -8.49 14.97
N VAL A 40 -5.90 -7.84 14.70
CA VAL A 40 -5.11 -7.11 15.72
C VAL A 40 -5.90 -5.91 16.29
N LEU A 41 -6.97 -5.51 15.59
CA LEU A 41 -7.86 -4.41 15.96
C LEU A 41 -9.10 -4.98 16.66
N PRO A 42 -9.32 -4.69 17.97
CA PRO A 42 -10.45 -5.24 18.70
C PRO A 42 -11.79 -4.88 18.03
N GLY A 43 -12.53 -5.90 17.57
CA GLY A 43 -13.88 -5.74 17.01
C GLY A 43 -13.95 -5.20 15.58
N VAL A 44 -12.83 -5.12 14.86
CA VAL A 44 -12.80 -4.63 13.46
C VAL A 44 -12.17 -5.69 12.56
N ASP A 45 -12.89 -6.14 11.54
CA ASP A 45 -12.29 -6.88 10.41
C ASP A 45 -11.71 -5.87 9.43
N ALA A 46 -10.40 -5.88 9.21
CA ALA A 46 -9.71 -4.80 8.52
C ALA A 46 -8.59 -5.29 7.60
N GLN A 47 -8.37 -4.53 6.52
CA GLN A 47 -7.27 -4.74 5.59
C GLN A 47 -6.46 -3.44 5.46
N GLY A 48 -5.13 -3.58 5.39
CA GLY A 48 -4.20 -2.45 5.25
C GLY A 48 -3.61 -2.37 3.84
N TYR A 49 -3.58 -1.17 3.28
CA TYR A 49 -3.12 -0.90 1.91
C TYR A 49 -1.96 0.10 1.87
N ALA A 50 -1.80 0.92 2.91
CA ALA A 50 -0.66 1.84 3.02
C ALA A 50 -0.17 2.00 4.44
N VAL A 51 1.14 2.25 4.57
CA VAL A 51 1.79 2.70 5.81
C VAL A 51 2.50 4.00 5.57
N VAL A 52 2.44 4.91 6.56
CA VAL A 52 3.17 6.18 6.53
C VAL A 52 3.83 6.43 7.89
N PRO A 53 5.11 6.83 7.93
CA PRO A 53 5.79 7.15 9.18
C PRO A 53 5.29 8.48 9.77
N SER A 54 5.24 8.56 11.09
CA SER A 54 4.90 9.74 11.89
C SER A 54 5.87 9.86 13.06
N GLY A 55 7.07 10.39 12.79
CA GLY A 55 8.19 10.32 13.74
C GLY A 55 8.57 8.86 14.01
N ALA A 56 8.54 8.46 15.28
CA ALA A 56 8.79 7.08 15.69
C ALA A 56 7.56 6.14 15.52
N ASN A 57 6.36 6.72 15.36
CA ASN A 57 5.11 5.98 15.17
C ASN A 57 4.85 5.71 13.68
N VAL A 58 3.86 4.88 13.39
CA VAL A 58 3.34 4.69 12.03
C VAL A 58 1.82 4.75 12.00
N PHE A 59 1.29 5.16 10.87
CA PHE A 59 -0.11 4.93 10.53
C PHE A 59 -0.22 3.79 9.54
N ALA A 60 -1.21 2.91 9.74
CA ALA A 60 -1.70 1.97 8.75
C ALA A 60 -3.05 2.45 8.23
N ILE A 61 -3.26 2.36 6.92
CA ILE A 61 -4.43 2.90 6.23
C ILE A 61 -5.05 1.80 5.38
N GLY A 62 -6.37 1.73 5.37
CA GLY A 62 -7.09 0.80 4.52
C GLY A 62 -8.59 0.87 4.69
N ASN A 63 -9.24 -0.28 4.77
CA ASN A 63 -10.66 -0.39 5.08
C ASN A 63 -10.88 -1.26 6.32
N GLY A 64 -11.97 -1.02 7.03
CA GLY A 64 -12.40 -1.81 8.18
C GLY A 64 -13.92 -1.91 8.23
N THR A 65 -14.42 -3.05 8.68
CA THR A 65 -15.85 -3.31 8.81
C THR A 65 -16.34 -2.85 10.18
N THR A 66 -17.39 -2.03 10.21
CA THR A 66 -18.09 -1.64 11.46
C THR A 66 -19.10 -2.71 11.89
N ASP A 67 -19.60 -2.64 13.13
CA ASP A 67 -20.63 -3.56 13.66
C ASP A 67 -21.93 -3.62 12.81
N GLY A 68 -22.13 -2.67 11.89
CA GLY A 68 -23.22 -2.64 10.91
C GLY A 68 -22.92 -3.34 9.57
N GLY A 69 -21.71 -3.87 9.38
CA GLY A 69 -21.30 -4.56 8.15
C GLY A 69 -20.80 -3.65 7.02
N HIS A 70 -20.68 -2.34 7.26
CA HIS A 70 -20.20 -1.37 6.27
C HIS A 70 -18.68 -1.26 6.28
N ALA A 71 -18.05 -1.27 5.10
CA ALA A 71 -16.60 -1.08 4.96
C ALA A 71 -16.28 0.42 4.98
N ALA A 72 -15.70 0.88 6.09
CA ALA A 72 -15.31 2.25 6.35
C ALA A 72 -13.81 2.46 6.08
N LEU A 73 -13.43 3.70 5.76
CA LEU A 73 -12.02 4.11 5.73
C LEU A 73 -11.42 3.89 7.11
N MET A 74 -10.37 3.07 7.19
CA MET A 74 -9.67 2.75 8.42
C MET A 74 -8.31 3.43 8.47
N VAL A 75 -8.03 4.06 9.61
CA VAL A 75 -6.70 4.54 9.97
C VAL A 75 -6.36 4.03 11.36
N ALA A 76 -5.28 3.27 11.50
CA ALA A 76 -4.77 2.80 12.78
C ALA A 76 -3.39 3.40 13.05
N ARG A 77 -3.14 3.84 14.29
CA ARG A 77 -1.83 4.37 14.70
C ARG A 77 -1.11 3.37 15.60
N PHE A 78 0.15 3.07 15.27
CA PHE A 78 0.99 2.17 16.05
C PHE A 78 2.19 2.92 16.63
N THR A 79 2.51 2.58 17.87
CA THR A 79 3.70 3.02 18.59
C THR A 79 4.94 2.25 18.13
N PRO A 80 6.16 2.69 18.50
CA PRO A 80 7.40 2.08 18.01
C PRO A 80 7.63 0.66 18.56
N ASP A 81 6.93 0.27 19.63
CA ASP A 81 6.90 -1.07 20.21
C ASP A 81 5.82 -1.98 19.60
N ARG A 82 5.14 -1.50 18.54
CA ARG A 82 4.09 -2.20 17.78
C ARG A 82 2.77 -2.33 18.54
N ALA A 83 2.59 -1.61 19.64
CA ALA A 83 1.28 -1.52 20.26
C ALA A 83 0.39 -0.56 19.45
N LEU A 84 -0.91 -0.77 19.54
CA LEU A 84 -1.88 0.20 19.05
C LEU A 84 -1.80 1.44 19.97
N ASP A 85 -1.66 2.64 19.39
CA ASP A 85 -1.59 3.89 20.14
C ASP A 85 -2.99 4.30 20.60
N THR A 86 -3.42 3.79 21.75
CA THR A 86 -4.75 4.05 22.31
C THR A 86 -4.98 5.51 22.72
N THR A 87 -3.95 6.36 22.69
CA THR A 87 -4.09 7.80 22.93
C THR A 87 -4.59 8.56 21.69
N TRP A 88 -4.51 7.93 20.51
CA TRP A 88 -4.98 8.49 19.24
C TRP A 88 -6.36 7.90 18.89
N ALA A 89 -7.31 8.72 18.46
CA ALA A 89 -8.71 8.34 18.21
C ALA A 89 -9.43 7.63 19.39
N GLY A 90 -8.90 7.74 20.62
CA GLY A 90 -9.44 7.13 21.84
C GLY A 90 -9.21 5.62 22.00
N ASN A 91 -8.99 4.90 20.90
CA ASN A 91 -8.73 3.45 20.87
C ASN A 91 -7.60 3.05 19.89
N GLY A 92 -6.95 4.02 19.26
CA GLY A 92 -5.90 3.86 18.24
C GLY A 92 -6.39 3.60 16.83
N VAL A 93 -7.70 3.58 16.59
CA VAL A 93 -8.32 3.33 15.28
C VAL A 93 -9.41 4.36 14.99
N ALA A 94 -9.25 5.09 13.90
CA ALA A 94 -10.32 5.90 13.33
C ALA A 94 -11.00 5.11 12.21
N LEU A 95 -12.33 5.02 12.28
CA LEU A 95 -13.18 4.52 11.21
C LEU A 95 -14.03 5.68 10.70
N VAL A 96 -14.00 5.93 9.40
CA VAL A 96 -14.76 7.00 8.74
C VAL A 96 -15.61 6.38 7.65
N ASP A 97 -16.92 6.39 7.86
CA ASP A 97 -17.89 6.12 6.82
C ASP A 97 -18.11 7.40 6.00
N VAL A 98 -17.72 7.35 4.74
CA VAL A 98 -17.74 8.48 3.82
C VAL A 98 -19.04 8.48 2.99
N ALA A 99 -19.62 7.30 2.77
CA ALA A 99 -20.81 7.10 1.94
C ALA A 99 -22.13 7.43 2.67
N ASP A 100 -22.18 7.28 3.99
CA ASP A 100 -23.41 7.50 4.77
C ASP A 100 -23.50 8.91 5.37
N GLY A 101 -24.05 9.84 4.59
CA GLY A 101 -24.75 10.99 5.18
C GLY A 101 -25.95 10.52 6.03
N PRO A 102 -26.61 11.39 6.83
CA PRO A 102 -27.73 11.03 7.73
C PRO A 102 -29.02 10.57 7.00
N SER A 103 -28.92 10.08 5.77
CA SER A 103 -30.02 9.71 4.89
C SER A 103 -29.63 8.60 3.92
N ALA A 104 -29.09 7.48 4.39
CA ALA A 104 -28.99 6.28 3.56
C ALA A 104 -29.18 5.03 4.42
N GLY A 105 -30.40 4.50 4.42
CA GLY A 105 -30.52 3.05 4.48
C GLY A 105 -30.17 2.51 3.09
N ILE A 106 -29.49 1.36 3.06
CA ILE A 106 -29.33 0.37 1.97
C ILE A 106 -27.86 0.15 1.52
N ASP A 107 -27.39 -1.07 1.83
CA ASP A 107 -26.43 -1.97 1.16
C ASP A 107 -25.04 -2.22 1.78
N ALA A 108 -24.75 -3.49 2.02
CA ALA A 108 -23.53 -4.06 2.60
C ALA A 108 -22.38 -4.18 1.59
N GLN A 109 -22.37 -3.32 0.55
CA GLN A 109 -21.42 -3.37 -0.57
C GLN A 109 -20.73 -2.02 -0.83
N ALA A 110 -21.09 -0.95 -0.11
CA ALA A 110 -20.31 0.28 -0.13
C ALA A 110 -18.96 0.03 0.59
N SER A 111 -17.86 0.34 -0.09
CA SER A 111 -16.51 0.24 0.46
C SER A 111 -15.77 1.56 0.33
N ASP A 112 -15.41 2.11 1.49
CA ASP A 112 -14.50 3.23 1.64
C ASP A 112 -13.12 2.69 2.00
N THR A 113 -12.14 2.94 1.14
CA THR A 113 -10.79 2.37 1.28
C THR A 113 -9.76 3.47 1.10
N GLY A 114 -8.83 3.59 2.05
CA GLY A 114 -7.67 4.44 1.92
C GLY A 114 -6.48 3.69 1.29
N TYR A 115 -5.76 4.36 0.40
CA TYR A 115 -4.64 3.77 -0.35
C TYR A 115 -3.33 4.56 -0.23
N ALA A 116 -3.39 5.82 0.21
CA ALA A 116 -2.21 6.63 0.44
C ALA A 116 -2.45 7.63 1.56
N ALA A 117 -1.37 8.01 2.23
CA ALA A 117 -1.42 9.01 3.28
C ALA A 117 -0.17 9.88 3.35
N LEU A 118 -0.34 11.07 3.88
CA LEU A 118 0.70 12.06 4.11
C LEU A 118 0.58 12.61 5.53
N VAL A 119 1.65 12.49 6.31
CA VAL A 119 1.79 13.17 7.60
C VAL A 119 2.37 14.56 7.35
N ASP A 120 1.68 15.59 7.80
CA ASP A 120 2.08 16.99 7.69
C ASP A 120 1.96 17.67 9.06
N GLY A 121 3.10 17.76 9.76
CA GLY A 121 3.11 18.21 11.15
C GLY A 121 2.22 17.30 12.02
N THR A 122 1.14 17.86 12.55
CA THR A 122 0.17 17.13 13.38
C THR A 122 -1.04 16.62 12.61
N SER A 123 -1.16 16.95 11.33
CA SER A 123 -2.28 16.52 10.48
C SER A 123 -1.89 15.28 9.67
N LEU A 124 -2.88 14.45 9.40
CA LEU A 124 -2.77 13.31 8.50
C LEU A 124 -3.77 13.48 7.36
N TYR A 125 -3.27 13.50 6.13
CA TYR A 125 -4.09 13.47 4.93
C TYR A 125 -4.18 12.03 4.44
N VAL A 126 -5.38 11.56 4.12
CA VAL A 126 -5.61 10.21 3.60
C VAL A 126 -6.42 10.32 2.32
N CYS A 127 -5.93 9.67 1.26
CA CYS A 127 -6.66 9.57 0.01
C CYS A 127 -6.95 8.11 -0.35
N GLY A 128 -8.00 7.92 -1.14
CA GLY A 128 -8.42 6.60 -1.58
C GLY A 128 -9.70 6.65 -2.41
N VAL A 129 -10.57 5.66 -2.20
CA VAL A 129 -11.84 5.54 -2.91
C VAL A 129 -13.01 5.43 -1.97
N ALA A 130 -14.12 6.09 -2.32
CA ALA A 130 -15.41 5.92 -1.71
C ALA A 130 -16.41 5.39 -2.75
N GLN A 131 -17.06 4.27 -2.47
CA GLN A 131 -18.07 3.70 -3.35
C GLN A 131 -19.47 4.18 -2.95
N ALA A 132 -19.95 5.24 -3.60
CA ALA A 132 -21.33 5.70 -3.45
C ALA A 132 -22.20 5.19 -4.61
N LEU A 133 -22.89 4.06 -4.41
CA LEU A 133 -23.74 3.43 -5.45
C LEU A 133 -25.02 4.22 -5.79
N GLN A 134 -25.40 5.24 -5.00
CA GLN A 134 -26.70 5.93 -5.12
C GLN A 134 -26.65 7.37 -5.68
N LEU A 135 -25.50 7.85 -6.16
CA LEU A 135 -25.44 9.18 -6.79
C LEU A 135 -25.63 9.09 -8.33
N PRO A 136 -26.40 10.00 -8.97
CA PRO A 136 -26.55 10.00 -10.43
C PRO A 136 -25.17 10.06 -11.12
N GLY A 137 -24.88 9.11 -12.01
CA GLY A 137 -23.53 8.91 -12.60
C GLY A 137 -22.64 7.95 -11.81
N SER A 138 -23.21 6.85 -11.32
CA SER A 138 -22.58 5.87 -10.41
C SER A 138 -21.18 5.41 -10.86
N GLY A 139 -20.19 5.80 -10.08
CA GLY A 139 -18.80 5.42 -10.20
C GLY A 139 -18.06 5.69 -8.90
N ALA A 140 -17.01 4.90 -8.63
CA ALA A 140 -16.14 5.11 -7.48
C ALA A 140 -15.61 6.55 -7.45
N ARG A 141 -15.70 7.20 -6.29
CA ARG A 141 -15.26 8.58 -6.09
C ARG A 141 -13.91 8.60 -5.43
N VAL A 142 -13.07 9.54 -5.83
CA VAL A 142 -11.83 9.78 -5.10
C VAL A 142 -12.18 10.51 -3.81
N LEU A 143 -11.66 10.01 -2.70
CA LEU A 143 -11.76 10.64 -1.39
C LEU A 143 -10.45 11.31 -1.00
N LEU A 144 -10.56 12.43 -0.29
CA LEU A 144 -9.49 13.03 0.49
C LEU A 144 -10.03 13.46 1.85
N ALA A 145 -9.50 12.87 2.91
CA ALA A 145 -9.82 13.17 4.30
C ALA A 145 -8.62 13.78 5.02
N ARG A 146 -8.88 14.64 6.00
CA ARG A 146 -7.85 15.15 6.93
C ARG A 146 -8.20 14.75 8.35
N PHE A 147 -7.26 14.16 9.07
CA PHE A 147 -7.36 13.86 10.49
C PHE A 147 -6.51 14.84 11.31
N LEU A 148 -7.01 15.18 12.49
CA LEU A 148 -6.33 16.02 13.47
C LEU A 148 -5.34 15.20 14.31
N ALA A 149 -4.57 15.91 15.14
CA ALA A 149 -3.54 15.32 16.00
C ALA A 149 -4.08 14.24 16.94
N ASP A 150 -5.33 14.39 17.38
CA ASP A 150 -6.04 13.49 18.27
C ASP A 150 -6.73 12.33 17.53
N GLY A 151 -6.62 12.27 16.20
CA GLY A 151 -7.22 11.24 15.36
C GLY A 151 -8.68 11.46 15.00
N SER A 152 -9.28 12.57 15.42
CA SER A 152 -10.61 12.96 14.93
C SER A 152 -10.54 13.44 13.47
N LEU A 153 -11.61 13.17 12.71
CA LEU A 153 -11.79 13.70 11.36
C LEU A 153 -11.95 15.24 11.44
N ASP A 154 -11.19 15.97 10.63
CA ASP A 154 -11.27 17.41 10.57
C ASP A 154 -12.50 17.86 9.77
N THR A 155 -13.59 18.13 10.48
CA THR A 155 -14.86 18.58 9.91
C THR A 155 -14.83 19.97 9.28
N SER A 156 -13.72 20.72 9.38
CA SER A 156 -13.53 21.98 8.67
C SER A 156 -12.94 21.80 7.26
N PHE A 157 -12.42 20.60 6.97
CA PHE A 157 -11.74 20.28 5.71
C PHE A 157 -12.72 19.77 4.65
N GLY A 158 -12.54 20.21 3.40
CA GLY A 158 -13.21 19.62 2.24
C GLY A 158 -14.74 19.76 2.19
N ASN A 159 -15.33 20.62 3.04
CA ASN A 159 -16.77 20.75 3.22
C ASN A 159 -17.53 21.02 1.91
N THR A 160 -18.03 19.94 1.30
CA THR A 160 -18.89 20.00 0.12
C THR A 160 -20.16 19.22 0.34
N GLY A 161 -21.18 19.91 0.86
CA GLY A 161 -22.62 19.62 0.74
C GLY A 161 -23.16 18.27 1.28
N ALA A 162 -22.56 17.15 0.90
CA ALA A 162 -23.04 15.78 1.15
C ALA A 162 -22.31 15.07 2.31
N THR A 163 -21.03 15.37 2.56
CA THR A 163 -20.22 14.78 3.65
C THR A 163 -19.36 15.86 4.30
N THR A 164 -19.33 15.91 5.64
CA THR A 164 -18.52 16.88 6.39
C THR A 164 -17.12 16.30 6.62
N GLY A 165 -16.05 17.08 6.41
CA GLY A 165 -14.68 16.65 6.68
C GLY A 165 -14.01 15.76 5.62
N VAL A 166 -14.73 15.38 4.55
CA VAL A 166 -14.20 14.60 3.43
C VAL A 166 -14.55 15.27 2.11
N ARG A 167 -13.55 15.38 1.23
CA ARG A 167 -13.77 15.80 -0.15
C ARG A 167 -14.00 14.57 -1.02
N LEU A 168 -15.12 14.59 -1.76
CA LEU A 168 -15.47 13.57 -2.74
C LEU A 168 -15.50 14.18 -4.14
N ASP A 169 -14.67 13.65 -5.03
CA ASP A 169 -14.66 14.04 -6.44
C ASP A 169 -15.00 12.86 -7.35
N GLY A 170 -15.91 13.11 -8.29
CA GLY A 170 -16.26 12.19 -9.36
C GLY A 170 -15.84 12.76 -10.70
N PHE A 171 -15.04 12.01 -11.45
CA PHE A 171 -14.57 12.41 -12.78
C PHE A 171 -15.59 12.07 -13.90
N GLY A 172 -16.80 11.65 -13.54
CA GLY A 172 -17.81 11.16 -14.50
C GLY A 172 -17.40 9.88 -15.23
N MET A 173 -16.38 9.17 -14.73
CA MET A 173 -15.83 7.94 -15.29
C MET A 173 -15.89 6.80 -14.26
N THR A 174 -15.93 5.57 -14.74
CA THR A 174 -15.82 4.37 -13.91
C THR A 174 -14.34 4.06 -13.61
N GLN A 175 -14.06 3.38 -12.48
CA GLN A 175 -12.70 2.97 -12.06
C GLN A 175 -11.76 4.16 -11.78
N SER A 176 -12.03 4.90 -10.70
CA SER A 176 -11.11 5.91 -10.16
C SER A 176 -10.45 5.36 -8.89
N GLU A 177 -9.15 5.56 -8.72
CA GLU A 177 -8.40 5.15 -7.52
C GLU A 177 -7.41 6.26 -7.16
N CYS A 178 -7.39 6.75 -5.92
CA CYS A 178 -6.34 7.65 -5.45
C CYS A 178 -5.27 6.89 -4.71
N THR A 179 -4.02 6.97 -5.15
CA THR A 179 -2.90 6.13 -4.66
C THR A 179 -1.66 6.94 -4.30
N ALA A 180 -1.73 8.27 -4.42
CA ALA A 180 -0.65 9.17 -4.05
C ALA A 180 -1.21 10.50 -3.50
N VAL A 181 -0.56 11.02 -2.47
CA VAL A 181 -0.85 12.32 -1.88
C VAL A 181 0.45 13.04 -1.55
N LEU A 182 0.52 14.34 -1.89
CA LEU A 182 1.67 15.21 -1.64
C LEU A 182 1.20 16.60 -1.21
N LYS A 183 2.06 17.31 -0.47
CA LYS A 183 1.87 18.72 -0.14
C LYS A 183 2.86 19.59 -0.92
N GLN A 184 2.37 20.67 -1.50
CA GLN A 184 3.17 21.71 -2.14
C GLN A 184 3.67 22.73 -1.09
N PRO A 185 4.77 23.47 -1.37
CA PRO A 185 5.31 24.47 -0.44
C PRO A 185 4.32 25.58 -0.04
N ASP A 186 3.35 25.89 -0.90
CA ASP A 186 2.28 26.86 -0.64
C ASP A 186 1.15 26.31 0.25
N GLY A 187 1.24 25.05 0.65
CA GLY A 187 0.26 24.35 1.47
C GLY A 187 -0.85 23.65 0.70
N ASN A 188 -0.90 23.78 -0.63
CA ASN A 188 -1.83 23.04 -1.45
C ASN A 188 -1.54 21.54 -1.39
N ILE A 189 -2.60 20.73 -1.48
CA ILE A 189 -2.52 19.28 -1.46
C ILE A 189 -2.75 18.77 -2.87
N LEU A 190 -1.79 18.00 -3.39
CA LEU A 190 -1.95 17.24 -4.61
C LEU A 190 -2.35 15.82 -4.25
N ILE A 191 -3.31 15.29 -4.99
CA ILE A 191 -3.57 13.85 -5.01
C ILE A 191 -3.44 13.34 -6.43
N GLY A 192 -3.09 12.09 -6.58
CA GLY A 192 -3.03 11.43 -7.86
C GLY A 192 -3.29 9.95 -7.76
N GLY A 193 -3.46 9.35 -8.93
CA GLY A 193 -4.04 8.03 -9.02
C GLY A 193 -4.35 7.66 -10.46
N SER A 194 -5.31 6.78 -10.66
CA SER A 194 -5.79 6.40 -11.99
C SER A 194 -7.28 6.62 -12.15
N VAL A 195 -7.69 7.08 -13.33
CA VAL A 195 -9.10 7.15 -13.76
C VAL A 195 -9.21 6.56 -15.16
N ALA A 196 -10.09 5.56 -15.32
CA ALA A 196 -10.23 4.84 -16.59
C ALA A 196 -8.87 4.39 -17.17
N SER A 197 -7.99 3.87 -16.30
CA SER A 197 -6.61 3.48 -16.62
C SER A 197 -5.65 4.59 -17.05
N ASN A 198 -5.99 5.87 -16.89
CA ASN A 198 -5.07 6.99 -17.16
C ASN A 198 -4.59 7.59 -15.84
N PHE A 199 -3.38 8.13 -15.81
CA PHE A 199 -2.93 8.93 -14.67
C PHE A 199 -3.86 10.13 -14.48
N PHE A 200 -4.20 10.42 -13.23
CA PHE A 200 -4.75 11.71 -12.87
C PHE A 200 -3.95 12.38 -11.76
N VAL A 201 -3.95 13.71 -11.78
CA VAL A 201 -3.57 14.56 -10.67
C VAL A 201 -4.62 15.62 -10.48
N THR A 202 -4.94 15.93 -9.24
CA THR A 202 -5.72 17.12 -8.92
C THR A 202 -5.17 17.84 -7.69
N ARG A 203 -5.54 19.11 -7.55
CA ARG A 203 -5.05 20.00 -6.50
C ARG A 203 -6.19 20.52 -5.64
N TYR A 204 -5.95 20.55 -4.34
CA TYR A 204 -6.81 21.15 -3.33
C TYR A 204 -6.07 22.24 -2.58
N LEU A 205 -6.80 23.26 -2.18
CA LEU A 205 -6.33 24.28 -1.26
C LEU A 205 -6.11 23.68 0.14
N PRO A 206 -5.39 24.35 1.05
CA PRO A 206 -5.22 23.87 2.44
C PRO A 206 -6.54 23.63 3.19
N SER A 207 -7.62 24.27 2.76
CA SER A 207 -8.99 24.09 3.24
C SER A 207 -9.66 22.80 2.75
N GLY A 208 -9.06 22.09 1.79
CA GLY A 208 -9.64 20.92 1.12
C GLY A 208 -10.59 21.26 -0.03
N THR A 209 -10.80 22.55 -0.33
CA THR A 209 -11.56 22.94 -1.52
C THR A 209 -10.74 22.72 -2.78
N ALA A 210 -11.36 22.16 -3.81
CA ALA A 210 -10.77 21.96 -5.13
C ALA A 210 -10.19 23.27 -5.71
N ASP A 211 -8.95 23.24 -6.18
CA ASP A 211 -8.37 24.34 -6.94
C ASP A 211 -8.76 24.22 -8.41
N VAL A 212 -9.85 24.90 -8.78
CA VAL A 212 -10.39 24.91 -10.15
C VAL A 212 -9.48 25.62 -11.17
N SER A 213 -8.39 26.25 -10.73
CA SER A 213 -7.39 26.82 -11.64
C SER A 213 -6.35 25.80 -12.10
N PHE A 214 -6.20 24.69 -11.36
CA PHE A 214 -5.28 23.62 -11.69
C PHE A 214 -5.83 22.73 -12.81
N SER A 215 -5.03 22.57 -13.86
CA SER A 215 -5.31 21.81 -15.08
C SER A 215 -6.72 21.94 -15.63
N LYS A 216 -6.89 22.84 -16.60
CA LYS A 216 -8.12 22.94 -17.39
C LYS A 216 -8.07 22.02 -18.60
N THR A 217 -8.02 20.70 -18.39
CA THR A 217 -8.17 19.77 -19.51
C THR A 217 -9.63 19.84 -19.99
N PRO A 218 -9.90 20.21 -21.27
CA PRO A 218 -11.27 20.27 -21.76
C PRO A 218 -11.97 18.91 -21.62
N GLY A 219 -13.16 18.89 -21.02
CA GLY A 219 -14.00 17.70 -20.93
C GLY A 219 -13.84 16.81 -19.69
N THR A 220 -12.85 17.04 -18.82
CA THR A 220 -12.69 16.28 -17.55
C THR A 220 -13.39 16.92 -16.35
N GLY A 221 -13.91 18.14 -16.49
CA GLY A 221 -14.63 18.86 -15.44
C GLY A 221 -13.74 19.42 -14.33
N PHE A 222 -12.73 18.67 -13.88
CA PHE A 222 -11.76 19.02 -12.84
C PHE A 222 -10.51 18.13 -12.93
N GLY A 223 -9.34 18.68 -12.63
CA GLY A 223 -8.09 17.92 -12.59
C GLY A 223 -7.55 17.52 -13.96
N ALA A 224 -6.49 16.74 -13.90
CA ALA A 224 -5.50 16.66 -14.92
C ALA A 224 -5.31 15.18 -15.28
N VAL A 225 -5.83 14.74 -16.43
CA VAL A 225 -5.88 13.32 -16.82
C VAL A 225 -5.06 13.11 -18.08
N TRP A 226 -4.11 12.17 -18.03
CA TRP A 226 -3.25 11.83 -19.15
C TRP A 226 -2.89 10.35 -19.15
N GLY A 227 -2.73 9.79 -20.34
CA GLY A 227 -2.32 8.40 -20.51
C GLY A 227 -2.52 7.96 -21.95
N THR A 228 -1.99 6.78 -22.27
CA THR A 228 -2.06 6.19 -23.62
C THR A 228 -3.01 4.98 -23.70
N ALA A 229 -4.00 4.90 -22.80
CA ALA A 229 -4.90 3.75 -22.65
C ALA A 229 -4.19 2.43 -22.29
N ARG A 230 -3.05 2.52 -21.59
CA ARG A 230 -2.39 1.39 -20.94
C ARG A 230 -2.94 1.28 -19.52
N THR A 231 -2.90 0.13 -18.88
CA THR A 231 -3.38 -0.12 -17.50
C THR A 231 -2.53 0.64 -16.47
N GLU A 232 -2.59 1.97 -16.49
CA GLU A 232 -1.69 2.88 -15.78
C GLU A 232 -2.26 3.23 -14.41
N ALA A 233 -1.91 2.40 -13.44
CA ALA A 233 -1.98 2.69 -12.02
C ALA A 233 -0.89 3.71 -11.62
N THR A 234 -1.22 4.97 -11.31
CA THR A 234 -0.25 5.82 -10.59
C THR A 234 0.09 5.10 -9.28
N ARG A 235 1.36 5.02 -8.93
CA ARG A 235 1.80 4.46 -7.63
C ARG A 235 2.66 5.40 -6.82
N SER A 236 3.24 6.40 -7.48
CA SER A 236 4.12 7.35 -6.85
C SER A 236 3.99 8.71 -7.51
N MET A 237 4.14 9.76 -6.70
CA MET A 237 4.27 11.13 -7.14
C MET A 237 5.48 11.73 -6.46
N VAL A 238 6.21 12.59 -7.16
CA VAL A 238 7.28 13.41 -6.58
C VAL A 238 7.14 14.86 -7.05
N LEU A 239 7.56 15.79 -6.20
CA LEU A 239 7.51 17.23 -6.47
C LEU A 239 8.93 17.77 -6.69
N ASP A 240 9.12 18.48 -7.78
CA ASP A 240 10.35 19.25 -8.03
C ASP A 240 10.31 20.61 -7.30
N PRO A 241 11.49 21.18 -6.94
CA PRO A 241 11.57 22.48 -6.26
C PRO A 241 10.96 23.66 -7.04
N ASP A 242 10.87 23.56 -8.36
CA ASP A 242 10.23 24.55 -9.22
C ASP A 242 8.71 24.35 -9.35
N GLY A 243 8.15 23.40 -8.59
CA GLY A 243 6.73 23.11 -8.53
C GLY A 243 6.25 22.14 -9.61
N LYS A 244 7.14 21.63 -10.48
CA LYS A 244 6.75 20.56 -11.42
C LYS A 244 6.44 19.27 -10.67
N ILE A 245 5.50 18.51 -11.21
CA ILE A 245 4.94 17.32 -10.56
C ILE A 245 5.24 16.13 -11.46
N VAL A 246 5.93 15.12 -10.95
CA VAL A 246 6.20 13.88 -11.70
C VAL A 246 5.32 12.78 -11.14
N VAL A 247 4.60 12.10 -12.02
CA VAL A 247 3.76 10.93 -11.70
C VAL A 247 4.39 9.68 -12.28
N PHE A 248 4.28 8.58 -11.56
CA PHE A 248 4.94 7.33 -11.90
C PHE A 248 4.11 6.11 -11.52
N GLY A 249 4.09 5.09 -12.38
CA GLY A 249 3.51 3.79 -12.05
C GLY A 249 3.15 2.97 -13.29
N GLY A 250 2.24 2.03 -13.09
CA GLY A 250 1.63 1.26 -14.17
C GLY A 250 2.56 0.33 -14.95
N GLU A 251 2.05 -0.19 -16.06
CA GLU A 251 2.84 -0.91 -17.04
C GLU A 251 3.92 -0.04 -17.69
N ALA A 252 4.97 -0.68 -18.17
CA ALA A 252 6.14 -0.04 -18.77
C ALA A 252 6.79 1.06 -17.90
N MET A 253 6.61 1.01 -16.57
CA MET A 253 7.15 2.04 -15.66
C MET A 253 6.88 3.46 -16.18
N SER A 254 5.65 3.70 -16.63
CA SER A 254 5.22 4.97 -17.24
C SER A 254 5.44 6.13 -16.27
N THR A 255 5.99 7.22 -16.80
CA THR A 255 6.25 8.47 -16.10
C THR A 255 5.69 9.62 -16.92
N ALA A 256 5.01 10.56 -16.27
CA ALA A 256 4.65 11.83 -16.89
C ALA A 256 5.07 12.99 -15.98
N ARG A 257 5.36 14.16 -16.57
CA ARG A 257 5.63 15.38 -15.79
C ARG A 257 4.66 16.48 -16.14
N LEU A 258 4.24 17.18 -15.10
CA LEU A 258 3.32 18.30 -15.16
C LEU A 258 4.03 19.58 -14.73
N LEU A 259 3.61 20.68 -15.31
CA LEU A 259 3.92 22.02 -14.86
C LEU A 259 3.20 22.33 -13.53
N PRO A 260 3.61 23.37 -12.79
CA PRO A 260 3.00 23.71 -11.50
C PRO A 260 1.50 24.06 -11.57
N ASP A 261 1.01 24.46 -12.74
CA ASP A 261 -0.40 24.72 -13.02
C ASP A 261 -1.18 23.46 -13.43
N GLY A 262 -0.51 22.31 -13.45
CA GLY A 262 -1.08 21.03 -13.83
C GLY A 262 -1.16 20.79 -15.32
N GLN A 263 -0.62 21.64 -16.19
CA GLN A 263 -0.50 21.30 -17.62
C GLN A 263 0.59 20.25 -17.84
N LEU A 264 0.45 19.40 -18.86
CA LEU A 264 1.50 18.45 -19.22
C LEU A 264 2.77 19.20 -19.68
N ASP A 265 3.92 18.87 -19.09
CA ASP A 265 5.21 19.42 -19.48
C ASP A 265 5.75 18.67 -20.70
N THR A 266 5.36 19.10 -21.90
CA THR A 266 5.72 18.42 -23.16
C THR A 266 7.22 18.39 -23.46
N ALA A 267 8.03 19.15 -22.73
CA ALA A 267 9.49 19.11 -22.83
C ALA A 267 10.12 17.94 -22.03
N PHE A 268 9.34 17.23 -21.22
CA PHE A 268 9.80 16.04 -20.50
C PHE A 268 9.69 14.79 -21.38
N GLY A 269 10.79 14.05 -21.51
CA GLY A 269 10.88 12.84 -22.31
C GLY A 269 10.42 13.08 -23.74
N THR A 270 9.43 12.30 -24.18
CA THR A 270 8.74 12.46 -25.46
C THR A 270 7.30 12.88 -25.19
N ASP A 271 6.92 14.08 -25.65
CA ASP A 271 5.58 14.65 -25.50
C ASP A 271 5.05 14.68 -24.05
N GLY A 272 5.96 14.81 -23.07
CA GLY A 272 5.63 14.86 -21.64
C GLY A 272 5.74 13.53 -20.90
N PHE A 273 6.13 12.46 -21.60
CA PHE A 273 6.18 11.10 -21.06
C PHE A 273 7.55 10.44 -21.18
N ALA A 274 7.83 9.52 -20.26
CA ALA A 274 8.93 8.57 -20.33
C ALA A 274 8.44 7.16 -19.93
N SER A 275 9.09 6.11 -20.43
CA SER A 275 8.74 4.73 -20.09
C SER A 275 9.95 3.80 -20.18
N SER A 276 9.85 2.65 -19.50
CA SER A 276 10.76 1.50 -19.57
C SER A 276 9.94 0.23 -19.76
N ALA A 277 9.81 -0.21 -21.02
CA ALA A 277 8.99 -1.36 -21.39
C ALA A 277 9.42 -2.68 -20.71
N GLY A 278 8.45 -3.59 -20.53
CA GLY A 278 8.67 -4.90 -19.93
C GLY A 278 8.83 -4.89 -18.41
N ALA A 279 8.41 -3.83 -17.73
CA ALA A 279 8.40 -3.74 -16.27
C ALA A 279 7.15 -3.00 -15.77
N GLN A 280 6.77 -3.22 -14.51
CA GLN A 280 5.69 -2.52 -13.81
C GLN A 280 6.28 -1.60 -12.75
N GLY A 281 5.87 -0.33 -12.72
CA GLY A 281 6.36 0.68 -11.78
C GLY A 281 5.83 0.47 -10.36
N VAL A 282 6.65 0.78 -9.35
CA VAL A 282 6.31 0.66 -7.92
C VAL A 282 6.53 1.98 -7.18
N ALA A 283 7.75 2.52 -7.20
CA ALA A 283 8.10 3.72 -6.45
C ALA A 283 9.09 4.59 -7.22
N MET A 284 9.03 5.91 -7.01
CA MET A 284 9.97 6.87 -7.59
C MET A 284 10.50 7.82 -6.52
N TRP A 285 11.77 8.21 -6.67
CA TRP A 285 12.44 9.20 -5.84
C TRP A 285 13.12 10.24 -6.71
N ARG A 286 13.04 11.49 -6.28
CA ARG A 286 13.81 12.60 -6.86
C ARG A 286 15.19 12.67 -6.20
N GLU A 287 16.23 12.78 -7.01
CA GLU A 287 17.60 12.97 -6.54
C GLU A 287 17.95 14.46 -6.41
N ALA A 288 19.02 14.77 -5.67
CA ALA A 288 19.45 16.15 -5.44
C ALA A 288 19.84 16.90 -6.72
N ASP A 289 20.38 16.19 -7.71
CA ASP A 289 20.73 16.72 -9.04
C ASP A 289 19.51 16.95 -9.96
N GLY A 290 18.30 16.63 -9.48
CA GLY A 290 17.06 16.72 -10.23
C GLY A 290 16.79 15.54 -11.16
N SER A 291 17.64 14.52 -11.17
CA SER A 291 17.31 13.23 -11.78
C SER A 291 16.31 12.46 -10.92
N TYR A 292 15.80 11.34 -11.45
CA TYR A 292 14.85 10.48 -10.77
C TYR A 292 15.34 9.04 -10.78
N LEU A 293 15.19 8.35 -9.66
CA LEU A 293 15.32 6.90 -9.55
C LEU A 293 13.92 6.30 -9.47
N ALA A 294 13.64 5.30 -10.30
CA ALA A 294 12.35 4.65 -10.38
C ALA A 294 12.53 3.13 -10.24
N LEU A 295 11.86 2.53 -9.26
CA LEU A 295 11.91 1.09 -9.03
C LEU A 295 10.61 0.44 -9.49
N GLY A 296 10.78 -0.69 -10.18
CA GLY A 296 9.70 -1.53 -10.67
C GLY A 296 10.08 -3.00 -10.63
N TYR A 297 9.21 -3.86 -11.15
CA TYR A 297 9.49 -5.27 -11.31
C TYR A 297 9.15 -5.77 -12.71
N VAL A 298 9.90 -6.75 -13.16
CA VAL A 298 9.67 -7.47 -14.40
C VAL A 298 8.98 -8.78 -14.03
N PRO A 299 7.68 -8.94 -14.32
CA PRO A 299 7.11 -10.27 -14.36
C PRO A 299 7.86 -11.03 -15.45
N ILE A 300 8.60 -12.09 -15.09
CA ILE A 300 9.27 -12.94 -16.08
C ILE A 300 8.36 -14.13 -16.33
N ASP A 301 7.46 -13.96 -17.29
CA ASP A 301 6.78 -15.04 -17.98
C ASP A 301 7.71 -15.61 -19.05
N ALA A 302 8.64 -16.45 -18.63
CA ALA A 302 9.38 -17.29 -19.56
C ALA A 302 8.60 -18.60 -19.72
N SER A 303 8.27 -18.95 -20.96
CA SER A 303 7.94 -20.31 -21.36
C SER A 303 8.97 -21.30 -20.80
N GLY A 304 8.61 -22.02 -19.71
CA GLY A 304 9.47 -22.98 -19.01
C GLY A 304 9.16 -23.05 -17.50
N GLU A 305 9.57 -24.16 -16.87
CA GLU A 305 9.20 -24.59 -15.49
C GLU A 305 9.74 -23.71 -14.33
N GLU A 306 10.57 -22.68 -14.58
CA GLU A 306 11.05 -21.79 -13.52
C GLU A 306 10.58 -20.34 -13.69
N LYS A 307 9.47 -20.05 -13.02
CA LYS A 307 8.86 -18.73 -12.86
C LYS A 307 9.73 -17.83 -11.95
N ARG A 308 10.32 -16.75 -12.49
CA ARG A 308 11.22 -15.83 -11.77
C ARG A 308 10.64 -14.42 -11.65
N LEU A 309 11.07 -13.66 -10.63
CA LEU A 309 10.78 -12.23 -10.48
C LEU A 309 12.09 -11.47 -10.56
N ALA A 310 12.14 -10.42 -11.39
CA ALA A 310 13.26 -9.48 -11.37
C ALA A 310 12.79 -8.08 -10.95
N VAL A 311 13.69 -7.34 -10.33
CA VAL A 311 13.47 -5.96 -9.90
C VAL A 311 14.34 -5.07 -10.75
N ARG A 312 13.76 -3.97 -11.22
CA ARG A 312 14.39 -2.99 -12.11
C ARG A 312 14.52 -1.66 -11.39
N LEU A 313 15.68 -1.03 -11.49
CA LEU A 313 15.91 0.36 -11.10
C LEU A 313 16.27 1.14 -12.36
N LEU A 314 15.37 2.03 -12.76
CA LEU A 314 15.53 2.96 -13.86
C LEU A 314 16.05 4.30 -13.31
N LYS A 315 17.03 4.89 -14.00
CA LYS A 315 17.43 6.28 -13.77
C LYS A 315 16.97 7.14 -14.94
N LEU A 316 16.20 8.18 -14.63
CA LEU A 316 15.79 9.21 -15.58
C LEU A 316 16.54 10.50 -15.26
N ARG A 317 17.02 11.21 -16.28
CA ARG A 317 17.54 12.58 -16.11
C ARG A 317 16.39 13.53 -15.74
N SER A 318 16.73 14.73 -15.30
CA SER A 318 15.75 15.80 -15.09
C SER A 318 14.94 16.16 -16.33
N THR A 319 15.39 15.75 -17.52
CA THR A 319 14.64 15.91 -18.78
C THR A 319 13.68 14.75 -19.06
N GLY A 320 13.63 13.70 -18.24
CA GLY A 320 12.83 12.50 -18.47
C GLY A 320 13.46 11.46 -19.39
N VAL A 321 14.61 11.78 -19.99
CA VAL A 321 15.38 10.83 -20.82
C VAL A 321 16.12 9.85 -19.90
N ALA A 322 16.05 8.55 -20.23
CA ALA A 322 16.79 7.51 -19.51
C ALA A 322 18.30 7.79 -19.48
N ASP A 323 18.92 7.61 -18.32
CA ASP A 323 20.35 7.85 -18.12
C ASP A 323 21.17 6.61 -18.46
N GLU A 324 21.55 6.45 -19.73
CA GLU A 324 22.30 5.29 -20.20
C GLU A 324 23.70 5.12 -19.59
N THR A 325 24.21 6.11 -18.85
CA THR A 325 25.44 5.95 -18.06
C THR A 325 25.23 5.08 -16.82
N PHE A 326 23.97 4.93 -16.38
CA PHE A 326 23.59 4.12 -15.23
C PHE A 326 23.53 2.61 -15.55
N GLY A 327 23.19 2.29 -16.80
CA GLY A 327 23.05 0.94 -17.35
C GLY A 327 22.50 1.01 -18.77
N ALA A 328 22.53 -0.11 -19.52
CA ALA A 328 21.93 -0.16 -20.85
C ALA A 328 20.44 0.22 -20.76
N GLN A 329 19.97 1.10 -21.66
CA GLN A 329 18.60 1.65 -21.63
C GLN A 329 18.26 2.41 -20.33
N GLY A 330 19.29 2.83 -19.58
CA GLY A 330 19.18 3.62 -18.35
C GLY A 330 18.69 2.88 -17.11
N TYR A 331 18.65 1.54 -17.13
CA TYR A 331 18.26 0.76 -15.97
C TYR A 331 19.27 -0.31 -15.56
N ARG A 332 19.20 -0.71 -14.29
CA ARG A 332 19.82 -1.91 -13.73
C ARG A 332 18.74 -2.89 -13.33
N GLN A 333 19.03 -4.19 -13.39
CA GLN A 333 18.06 -5.23 -13.09
C GLN A 333 18.72 -6.37 -12.32
N VAL A 334 18.02 -6.88 -11.30
CA VAL A 334 18.44 -8.03 -10.50
C VAL A 334 17.31 -9.04 -10.44
N THR A 335 17.62 -10.30 -10.75
CA THR A 335 16.69 -11.41 -10.60
C THR A 335 16.74 -11.93 -9.17
N LEU A 336 15.59 -12.01 -8.52
CA LEU A 336 15.49 -12.55 -7.17
C LEU A 336 15.56 -14.08 -7.22
N PRO A 337 16.42 -14.72 -6.41
CA PRO A 337 16.47 -16.17 -6.29
C PRO A 337 15.36 -16.67 -5.38
N GLY A 338 14.68 -17.74 -5.77
CA GLY A 338 13.61 -18.35 -4.99
C GLY A 338 12.71 -19.25 -5.84
N THR A 339 12.08 -20.23 -5.21
CA THR A 339 11.06 -21.06 -5.83
C THR A 339 9.72 -20.32 -5.84
N ASN A 340 8.90 -20.52 -6.88
CA ASN A 340 7.53 -19.97 -7.00
C ASN A 340 7.38 -18.43 -7.08
N LEU A 341 8.45 -17.68 -7.34
CA LEU A 341 8.38 -16.22 -7.40
C LEU A 341 7.68 -15.65 -8.64
N GLY A 342 7.49 -16.38 -9.75
CA GLY A 342 6.91 -15.76 -10.96
C GLY A 342 5.38 -15.63 -10.98
N LEU A 343 4.69 -15.80 -9.85
CA LEU A 343 3.37 -15.18 -9.63
C LEU A 343 3.43 -14.08 -8.55
N SER A 344 4.64 -13.74 -8.09
CA SER A 344 4.85 -12.69 -7.10
C SER A 344 4.92 -11.33 -7.76
N THR A 345 4.60 -10.31 -6.96
CA THR A 345 4.63 -8.91 -7.36
C THR A 345 5.34 -8.09 -6.29
N VAL A 346 6.02 -7.02 -6.68
CA VAL A 346 6.54 -6.05 -5.72
C VAL A 346 5.41 -5.10 -5.34
N ARG A 347 5.05 -5.09 -4.05
CA ARG A 347 3.96 -4.29 -3.48
C ARG A 347 4.41 -2.99 -2.87
N GLY A 348 5.67 -2.90 -2.47
CA GLY A 348 6.25 -1.63 -2.03
C GLY A 348 7.76 -1.67 -2.10
N ALA A 349 8.32 -0.47 -2.18
CA ALA A 349 9.75 -0.27 -2.16
C ALA A 349 10.05 1.04 -1.45
N THR A 350 11.15 1.06 -0.72
CA THR A 350 11.64 2.26 -0.03
C THR A 350 13.15 2.36 -0.15
N ARG A 351 13.67 3.58 -0.16
CA ARG A 351 15.10 3.87 -0.18
C ARG A 351 15.54 4.30 1.21
N LEU A 352 16.61 3.69 1.70
CA LEU A 352 17.21 3.96 3.00
C LEU A 352 18.22 5.12 2.90
N GLY A 353 18.55 5.71 4.05
CA GLY A 353 19.48 6.85 4.11
C GLY A 353 20.91 6.55 3.67
N ASP A 354 21.31 5.28 3.67
CA ASP A 354 22.59 4.81 3.13
C ASP A 354 22.57 4.61 1.59
N GLY A 355 21.43 4.85 0.96
CA GLY A 355 21.21 4.67 -0.47
C GLY A 355 20.78 3.27 -0.89
N SER A 356 20.71 2.30 0.03
CA SER A 356 20.18 0.97 -0.22
C SER A 356 18.65 0.99 -0.32
N PHE A 357 18.06 -0.11 -0.80
CA PHE A 357 16.62 -0.24 -1.03
C PHE A 357 16.07 -1.44 -0.29
N VAL A 358 14.84 -1.34 0.18
CA VAL A 358 14.08 -2.47 0.71
C VAL A 358 12.84 -2.64 -0.15
N ILE A 359 12.59 -3.88 -0.56
CA ILE A 359 11.42 -4.25 -1.36
C ILE A 359 10.56 -5.25 -0.60
N TYR A 360 9.25 -5.09 -0.73
CA TYR A 360 8.25 -6.01 -0.22
C TYR A 360 7.57 -6.72 -1.38
N VAL A 361 7.62 -8.05 -1.33
CA VAL A 361 7.16 -8.93 -2.41
C VAL A 361 6.06 -9.83 -1.86
N THR A 362 4.98 -10.00 -2.63
CA THR A 362 3.88 -10.90 -2.28
C THR A 362 3.62 -11.88 -3.41
N GLY A 363 3.44 -13.17 -3.12
CA GLY A 363 3.03 -14.18 -4.09
C GLY A 363 2.42 -15.42 -3.44
N LEU A 364 1.36 -15.99 -4.03
CA LEU A 364 0.72 -17.25 -3.63
C LEU A 364 0.57 -17.47 -2.10
N ALA A 365 0.10 -16.46 -1.36
CA ALA A 365 -0.06 -16.46 0.10
C ALA A 365 1.24 -16.41 0.94
N GLU A 366 2.37 -16.08 0.30
CA GLU A 366 3.66 -15.83 0.93
C GLU A 366 4.12 -14.39 0.68
N THR A 367 4.96 -13.92 1.60
CA THR A 367 5.49 -12.56 1.60
C THR A 367 6.99 -12.63 1.83
N TYR A 368 7.73 -11.78 1.14
CA TYR A 368 9.19 -11.75 1.15
C TYR A 368 9.68 -10.32 1.31
N LEU A 369 10.83 -10.18 1.96
CA LEU A 369 11.60 -8.94 2.02
C LEU A 369 12.95 -9.17 1.39
N ALA A 370 13.42 -8.18 0.63
CA ALA A 370 14.77 -8.17 0.10
C ALA A 370 15.38 -6.79 0.29
N ARG A 371 16.67 -6.75 0.64
CA ARG A 371 17.48 -5.54 0.55
C ARG A 371 18.32 -5.57 -0.72
N LEU A 372 18.36 -4.44 -1.40
CA LEU A 372 19.26 -4.18 -2.51
C LEU A 372 20.27 -3.12 -2.05
N THR A 373 21.55 -3.35 -2.28
CA THR A 373 22.64 -2.41 -1.94
C THR A 373 22.52 -1.11 -2.75
N PRO A 374 23.28 -0.05 -2.41
CA PRO A 374 23.22 1.22 -3.15
C PRO A 374 23.60 1.12 -4.63
N ASP A 375 24.43 0.15 -5.01
CA ASP A 375 24.78 -0.18 -6.39
C ASP A 375 23.74 -1.09 -7.08
N PHE A 376 22.65 -1.39 -6.38
CA PHE A 376 21.51 -2.20 -6.81
C PHE A 376 21.86 -3.67 -7.01
N ALA A 377 22.70 -4.25 -6.14
CA ALA A 377 22.91 -5.70 -6.04
C ALA A 377 22.06 -6.29 -4.91
N LEU A 378 21.68 -7.57 -5.01
CA LEU A 378 20.96 -8.24 -3.92
C LEU A 378 21.89 -8.45 -2.73
N ASP A 379 21.48 -7.95 -1.57
CA ASP A 379 22.21 -8.15 -0.32
C ASP A 379 22.14 -9.64 0.07
N PRO A 380 23.28 -10.36 0.17
CA PRO A 380 23.29 -11.78 0.55
C PRO A 380 22.61 -12.05 1.89
N ALA A 381 22.56 -11.04 2.77
CA ALA A 381 21.93 -11.14 4.07
C ALA A 381 20.38 -11.22 3.96
N SER A 382 19.81 -10.96 2.78
CA SER A 382 18.41 -11.24 2.44
C SER A 382 18.13 -12.72 2.14
N LEU A 383 19.17 -13.55 2.02
CA LEU A 383 19.08 -14.92 1.54
C LEU A 383 19.33 -15.94 2.65
N VAL A 384 18.62 -17.06 2.58
CA VAL A 384 18.93 -18.29 3.34
C VAL A 384 19.24 -19.36 2.32
N ASP A 385 20.43 -19.96 2.42
CA ASP A 385 20.95 -20.96 1.47
C ASP A 385 20.86 -20.51 -0.01
N GLY A 386 21.05 -19.21 -0.26
CA GLY A 386 21.07 -18.63 -1.59
C GLY A 386 19.70 -18.30 -2.19
N ALA A 387 18.60 -18.49 -1.45
CA ALA A 387 17.25 -18.17 -1.88
C ALA A 387 16.57 -17.17 -0.93
N LEU A 388 15.65 -16.37 -1.46
CA LEU A 388 14.71 -15.65 -0.61
C LEU A 388 13.80 -16.67 0.07
N VAL A 389 13.62 -16.50 1.37
CA VAL A 389 12.68 -17.31 2.16
C VAL A 389 11.49 -16.47 2.57
N PRO A 390 10.29 -17.06 2.65
CA PRO A 390 9.12 -16.35 3.15
C PRO A 390 9.38 -15.81 4.55
N THR A 391 8.89 -14.61 4.83
CA THR A 391 9.02 -14.00 6.16
C THR A 391 8.20 -14.73 7.23
N GLY A 392 7.32 -15.66 6.84
CA GLY A 392 6.35 -16.28 7.73
C GLY A 392 5.15 -15.38 8.06
N ILE A 393 5.11 -14.15 7.54
CA ILE A 393 3.93 -13.29 7.57
C ILE A 393 2.87 -13.91 6.64
N ARG A 394 1.83 -14.49 7.23
CA ARG A 394 0.67 -15.05 6.53
C ARG A 394 -0.32 -13.92 6.24
N LEU A 395 -0.67 -13.72 4.98
CA LEU A 395 -1.77 -12.85 4.60
C LEU A 395 -3.09 -13.53 5.00
N PRO A 396 -4.09 -12.83 5.58
CA PRO A 396 -5.47 -13.27 5.41
C PRO A 396 -5.68 -13.35 3.89
N LEU A 397 -6.05 -14.53 3.40
CA LEU A 397 -6.11 -14.88 1.97
C LEU A 397 -6.76 -13.76 1.14
N LEU A 398 -5.95 -12.90 0.51
CA LEU A 398 -6.45 -11.79 -0.30
C LEU A 398 -6.83 -12.29 -1.70
N GLN A 399 -8.02 -11.87 -2.13
CA GLN A 399 -8.50 -11.97 -3.50
C GLN A 399 -7.56 -11.23 -4.48
N PRO A 400 -7.52 -11.64 -5.76
CA PRO A 400 -6.60 -11.10 -6.77
C PRO A 400 -6.94 -9.68 -7.29
N ALA A 401 -7.88 -8.95 -6.70
CA ALA A 401 -8.36 -7.69 -7.27
C ALA A 401 -7.55 -6.47 -6.78
N PHE A 402 -6.74 -5.93 -7.68
CA PHE A 402 -6.28 -4.53 -7.77
C PHE A 402 -5.95 -3.82 -6.44
N GLN A 403 -4.93 -4.32 -5.74
CA GLN A 403 -4.41 -3.74 -4.50
C GLN A 403 -3.34 -2.70 -4.85
N GLN A 404 -3.59 -1.42 -4.60
CA GLN A 404 -2.70 -0.31 -4.95
C GLN A 404 -2.50 0.64 -3.76
N GLY A 405 -1.25 0.73 -3.27
CA GLY A 405 -0.83 1.60 -2.17
C GLY A 405 0.64 1.35 -1.84
N SER A 406 1.27 2.21 -1.04
CA SER A 406 2.66 1.96 -0.59
C SER A 406 2.66 1.04 0.62
N HIS A 407 2.92 -0.25 0.40
CA HIS A 407 2.91 -1.28 1.43
C HIS A 407 4.16 -1.28 2.35
N VAL A 408 5.07 -0.29 2.22
CA VAL A 408 6.35 -0.24 2.95
C VAL A 408 6.64 1.18 3.43
N ALA A 409 7.00 1.33 4.71
CA ALA A 409 7.48 2.58 5.30
C ALA A 409 8.76 2.36 6.11
N VAL A 410 9.58 3.41 6.22
CA VAL A 410 10.78 3.42 7.08
C VAL A 410 10.56 4.45 8.18
N THR A 411 10.83 4.06 9.42
CA THR A 411 10.83 4.94 10.59
C THR A 411 12.24 5.14 11.12
N GLU A 412 12.39 6.06 12.08
CA GLU A 412 13.66 6.31 12.76
C GLU A 412 14.33 5.02 13.25
N GLY A 413 15.67 4.97 13.17
CA GLY A 413 16.44 3.80 13.58
C GLY A 413 16.44 2.63 12.59
N ASN A 414 16.18 2.90 11.30
CA ASN A 414 16.21 1.91 10.20
C ASN A 414 15.15 0.80 10.33
N ARG A 415 14.02 1.11 10.97
CA ARG A 415 12.91 0.16 11.13
C ARG A 415 11.99 0.19 9.92
N VAL A 416 11.75 -0.97 9.31
CA VAL A 416 10.87 -1.11 8.15
C VAL A 416 9.53 -1.70 8.57
N TRP A 417 8.47 -0.99 8.24
CA TRP A 417 7.09 -1.40 8.44
C TRP A 417 6.51 -1.86 7.13
N VAL A 418 5.79 -2.98 7.14
CA VAL A 418 5.03 -3.46 6.00
C VAL A 418 3.56 -3.60 6.34
N THR A 419 2.68 -3.27 5.39
CA THR A 419 1.22 -3.25 5.59
C THR A 419 0.64 -4.66 5.52
N ASP A 420 0.92 -5.43 6.57
CA ASP A 420 0.04 -6.46 7.11
C ASP A 420 0.12 -6.39 8.65
N ILE A 421 0.43 -5.18 9.17
CA ILE A 421 0.73 -4.89 10.59
C ILE A 421 1.89 -5.77 11.11
N ASN A 422 2.92 -5.92 10.29
CA ASN A 422 4.16 -6.61 10.68
C ASN A 422 5.34 -5.64 10.61
N LEU A 423 6.08 -5.54 11.72
CA LEU A 423 7.30 -4.74 11.83
C LEU A 423 8.50 -5.63 11.58
N VAL A 424 9.44 -5.15 10.77
CA VAL A 424 10.76 -5.77 10.59
C VAL A 424 11.84 -4.76 10.95
N THR A 425 12.70 -5.11 11.90
CA THR A 425 13.84 -4.26 12.28
C THR A 425 15.02 -4.60 11.38
N ILE A 426 15.67 -3.59 10.80
CA ILE A 426 16.93 -3.76 10.07
C ILE A 426 18.09 -3.52 11.03
N ASP A 427 18.96 -4.51 11.21
CA ASP A 427 20.19 -4.33 11.98
C ASP A 427 21.25 -3.58 11.14
N PRO A 428 21.79 -2.44 11.60
CA PRO A 428 22.86 -1.72 10.91
C PRO A 428 24.26 -2.35 11.06
N GLY A 429 24.42 -3.45 11.81
CA GLY A 429 25.72 -4.11 12.04
C GLY A 429 26.26 -4.95 10.87
N PRO A 430 27.57 -5.24 10.81
CA PRO A 430 28.13 -6.22 9.87
C PRO A 430 27.52 -7.61 10.17
N PRO A 431 27.36 -8.48 9.16
CA PRO A 431 26.67 -9.75 9.28
C PRO A 431 27.33 -10.61 10.35
N THR A 432 26.72 -10.68 11.53
CA THR A 432 26.91 -11.82 12.43
C THR A 432 25.86 -12.86 12.06
N THR A 433 25.96 -14.08 12.59
CA THR A 433 25.17 -15.27 12.22
C THR A 433 23.65 -15.19 12.48
N ARG A 434 23.05 -13.99 12.46
CA ARG A 434 21.60 -13.71 12.50
C ARG A 434 21.16 -13.08 11.18
N ASN A 435 19.96 -13.45 10.73
CA ASN A 435 19.33 -12.92 9.53
C ASN A 435 19.28 -11.38 9.56
N PHE A 436 19.52 -10.73 8.41
CA PHE A 436 19.46 -9.26 8.23
C PHE A 436 18.12 -8.65 8.65
N PHE A 437 17.07 -9.44 8.49
CA PHE A 437 15.75 -9.18 9.03
C PHE A 437 15.59 -10.04 10.29
N ASP A 438 15.65 -9.42 11.47
CA ASP A 438 15.19 -10.09 12.68
C ASP A 438 13.67 -9.95 12.70
N LEU A 439 12.98 -10.97 12.18
CA LEU A 439 11.54 -11.13 12.37
C LEU A 439 11.32 -11.34 13.86
N VAL A 440 10.96 -10.26 14.56
CA VAL A 440 10.52 -10.37 15.95
C VAL A 440 9.12 -10.95 15.94
N SER A 441 9.04 -12.28 15.87
CA SER A 441 7.80 -13.03 16.07
C SER A 441 7.09 -12.49 17.31
N ARG A 442 5.77 -12.31 17.24
CA ARG A 442 4.98 -12.30 18.46
C ARG A 442 4.73 -13.76 18.82
N ALA A 443 5.29 -14.19 19.94
CA ALA A 443 4.42 -14.87 20.89
C ALA A 443 3.32 -13.87 21.25
N PHE A 444 2.07 -14.19 20.92
CA PHE A 444 0.88 -14.15 21.78
C PHE A 444 -0.35 -14.40 20.92
#